data_AF-M6RTU4-F1
#
_entry.id   AF-M6RTU4-F1
#
_cell.length_a   1.000
_cell.length_b   1.000
_cell.length_c   1.000
_cell.angle_alpha   90.00
_cell.angle_beta   90.00
_cell.angle_gamma   90.00
#
_symmetry.space_group_name_H-M   'P 1'
#
loop_
_entity.id
_entity.type
_entity.pdbx_description
1 polymer ?
#
loop_
_entity_poly.entity_id
_entity_poly.type
_entity_poly.pdbx_seq_one_letter_code
_entity_poly.pdbx_strand_id
1 'polypeptide(L)'
;MAQRIHTAKNPKEAEKGSLWFNIANFMVRTWPWILTALVTLVVFPLHDPTKYFSEGWIVGGDREMGYPILMKLILPNGILGIVFASLMAAFMSTADTHINWGASYLVNDFYLRFVHPKADDKTLVKASRIAVVTMSIIAILVATQIQSIANAWKFLLAFASGMGLPQILRWIWWRTNAWTELPE
;
A
#
# COMPACT_ATOMS: atom_id res chain seq x y z
N MET A 1 -7.49 4.36 9.42
CA MET A 1 -7.53 5.78 9.82
C MET A 1 -8.78 6.11 10.64
N ALA A 2 -9.97 5.65 10.22
CA ALA A 2 -11.23 5.82 10.97
C ALA A 2 -11.13 5.42 12.46
N GLN A 3 -10.59 4.23 12.77
CA GLN A 3 -10.38 3.80 14.15
C GLN A 3 -9.62 4.82 15.02
N ARG A 4 -8.57 5.47 14.48
CA ARG A 4 -7.76 6.46 15.21
C ARG A 4 -8.50 7.78 15.46
N ILE A 5 -9.42 8.15 14.56
CA ILE A 5 -10.28 9.32 14.68
C ILE A 5 -11.35 9.07 15.76
N HIS A 6 -11.94 7.88 15.79
CA HIS A 6 -12.97 7.52 16.79
C HIS A 6 -12.43 7.31 18.21
N THR A 7 -11.13 7.03 18.36
CA THR A 7 -10.47 6.96 19.67
C THR A 7 -9.96 8.31 20.18
N ALA A 8 -10.10 9.39 19.41
CA ALA A 8 -9.68 10.72 19.84
C ALA A 8 -10.56 11.24 20.98
N LYS A 9 -9.95 11.93 21.94
CA LYS A 9 -10.65 12.43 23.14
C LYS A 9 -11.84 13.32 22.80
N ASN A 10 -11.68 14.19 21.79
CA ASN A 10 -12.68 15.17 21.33
C ASN A 10 -12.60 15.35 19.81
N PRO A 11 -13.68 15.80 19.14
CA PRO A 11 -13.70 16.04 17.70
C PRO A 11 -12.62 17.02 17.22
N LYS A 12 -12.36 18.10 17.98
CA LYS A 12 -11.31 19.09 17.66
C LYS A 12 -9.91 18.49 17.64
N GLU A 13 -9.62 17.52 18.51
CA GLU A 13 -8.32 16.84 18.54
C GLU A 13 -8.20 15.82 17.39
N ALA A 14 -9.31 15.20 17.00
CA ALA A 14 -9.37 14.35 15.82
C ALA A 14 -9.10 15.14 14.53
N GLU A 15 -9.67 16.34 14.42
CA GLU A 15 -9.46 17.26 13.29
C GLU A 15 -7.99 17.71 13.21
N LYS A 16 -7.42 18.23 14.31
CA LYS A 16 -6.00 18.61 14.36
C LYS A 16 -5.08 17.45 14.02
N GLY A 17 -5.36 16.25 14.53
CA GLY A 17 -4.60 15.05 14.21
C GLY A 17 -4.66 14.70 12.73
N SER A 18 -5.83 14.84 12.10
CA SER A 18 -6.00 14.65 10.66
C SER A 18 -5.25 15.70 9.84
N LEU A 19 -5.32 16.98 10.23
CA LEU A 19 -4.58 18.07 9.58
C LEU A 19 -3.07 17.85 9.67
N TRP A 20 -2.58 17.52 10.86
CA TRP A 20 -1.17 17.19 11.08
C TRP A 20 -0.74 16.02 10.20
N PHE A 21 -1.52 14.94 10.15
CA PHE A 21 -1.23 13.82 9.28
C PHE A 21 -1.12 14.26 7.82
N ASN A 22 -2.06 15.06 7.32
CA ASN A 22 -2.02 15.52 5.93
C ASN A 22 -0.74 16.32 5.64
N ILE A 23 -0.36 17.25 6.51
CA ILE A 23 0.87 18.05 6.36
C ILE A 23 2.10 17.13 6.40
N ALA A 24 2.23 16.30 7.43
CA ALA A 24 3.39 15.41 7.58
C ALA A 24 3.50 14.41 6.42
N ASN A 25 2.38 13.83 5.99
CA ASN A 25 2.34 12.76 5.00
C ASN A 25 2.51 13.27 3.57
N PHE A 26 1.89 14.40 3.21
CA PHE A 26 1.89 14.91 1.83
C PHE A 26 2.87 16.04 1.61
N MET A 27 3.10 16.90 2.61
CA MET A 27 4.05 18.00 2.46
C MET A 27 5.45 17.52 2.87
N VAL A 28 5.64 17.04 4.09
CA VAL A 28 6.98 16.75 4.61
C VAL A 28 7.58 15.48 4.01
N ARG A 29 6.85 14.37 4.05
CA ARG A 29 7.36 13.05 3.62
C ARG A 29 7.63 12.98 2.11
N THR A 30 6.91 13.73 1.28
CA THR A 30 7.03 13.66 -0.18
C THR A 30 8.34 14.24 -0.69
N TRP A 31 8.86 15.32 -0.06
CA TRP A 31 10.08 15.99 -0.52
C TRP A 31 11.32 15.07 -0.57
N PRO A 32 11.64 14.27 0.47
CA PRO A 32 12.74 13.31 0.40
C PRO A 32 12.66 12.36 -0.80
N TRP A 33 11.45 11.88 -1.13
CA TRP A 33 11.26 10.98 -2.28
C TRP A 33 11.48 11.70 -3.61
N ILE A 34 11.00 12.94 -3.76
CA ILE A 34 11.24 13.76 -4.95
C ILE A 34 12.73 14.01 -5.15
N LEU A 35 13.44 14.43 -4.10
CA LEU A 35 14.88 14.67 -4.15
C LEU A 35 15.64 13.41 -4.57
N THR A 36 15.27 12.26 -4.00
CA THR A 36 15.90 10.99 -4.34
C THR A 36 15.64 10.58 -5.79
N ALA A 37 14.43 10.82 -6.31
CA ALA A 37 14.10 10.59 -7.71
C ALA A 37 14.87 11.51 -8.66
N LEU A 38 15.03 12.79 -8.31
CA LEU A 38 15.83 13.75 -9.09
C LEU A 38 17.31 13.35 -9.12
N VAL A 39 17.90 12.96 -7.98
CA VAL A 39 19.28 12.45 -7.93
C VAL A 39 19.41 11.20 -8.81
N THR A 40 18.45 10.28 -8.73
CA THR A 40 18.42 9.08 -9.58
C THR A 40 18.40 9.44 -11.07
N LEU A 41 17.66 10.47 -11.49
CA LEU A 41 17.61 10.93 -12.89
C LEU A 41 18.94 11.54 -13.37
N VAL A 42 19.68 12.20 -12.48
CA VAL A 42 20.98 12.79 -12.81
C VAL A 42 22.07 11.71 -12.86
N VAL A 43 22.06 10.78 -11.91
CA VAL A 43 23.04 9.68 -11.81
C VAL A 43 22.79 8.58 -12.85
N PHE A 44 21.54 8.34 -13.21
CA PHE A 44 21.13 7.39 -14.25
C PHE A 44 20.29 8.11 -15.33
N PRO A 45 20.94 8.85 -16.24
CA PRO A 45 20.27 9.58 -17.31
C PRO A 45 19.39 8.70 -18.19
N LEU A 46 18.30 9.25 -18.72
CA LEU A 46 17.34 8.53 -19.57
C LEU A 46 17.96 7.91 -20.83
N HIS A 47 18.92 8.59 -21.44
CA HIS A 47 19.48 8.20 -22.74
C HIS A 47 20.73 7.32 -22.61
N ASP A 48 21.43 7.45 -21.48
CA ASP A 48 22.62 6.66 -21.15
C ASP A 48 22.64 6.40 -19.63
N PRO A 49 21.92 5.37 -19.16
CA PRO A 49 21.87 5.03 -17.75
C PRO A 49 23.24 4.61 -17.19
N THR A 50 24.15 4.13 -18.04
CA THR A 50 25.45 3.59 -17.64
C THR A 50 26.56 4.64 -17.53
N LYS A 51 26.25 5.91 -17.85
CA LYS A 51 27.23 7.00 -17.97
C LYS A 51 28.18 7.16 -16.77
N TYR A 52 27.66 7.03 -15.55
CA TYR A 52 28.44 7.23 -14.32
C TYR A 52 28.73 5.94 -13.57
N PHE A 53 27.80 4.97 -13.63
CA PHE A 53 27.92 3.68 -12.95
C PHE A 53 27.48 2.56 -13.89
N SER A 54 28.25 1.47 -13.92
CA SER A 54 27.94 0.32 -14.76
C SER A 54 26.56 -0.26 -14.41
N GLU A 55 26.21 -0.29 -13.13
CA GLU A 55 24.96 -0.79 -12.53
C GLU A 55 23.71 -0.04 -13.03
N GLY A 56 23.89 1.08 -13.74
CA GLY A 56 22.82 1.77 -14.43
C GLY A 56 22.08 0.93 -15.46
N TRP A 57 22.65 -0.18 -15.95
CA TRP A 57 21.94 -1.13 -16.82
C TRP A 57 20.68 -1.72 -16.15
N ILE A 58 20.72 -1.93 -14.83
CA ILE A 58 19.59 -2.44 -14.04
C ILE A 58 18.48 -1.39 -13.98
N VAL A 59 18.86 -0.13 -13.74
CA VAL A 59 17.94 1.01 -13.64
C VAL A 59 17.34 1.38 -15.01
N GLY A 60 18.10 1.14 -16.09
CA GLY A 60 17.63 1.28 -17.47
C GLY A 60 16.54 0.27 -17.83
N GLY A 61 16.66 -0.98 -17.35
CA GLY A 61 15.65 -2.03 -17.53
C GLY A 61 14.42 -1.86 -16.63
N ASP A 62 14.64 -1.45 -15.37
CA ASP A 62 13.58 -1.15 -14.41
C ASP A 62 13.89 0.11 -13.61
N ARG A 63 13.13 1.17 -13.86
CA ARG A 63 13.34 2.47 -13.21
C ARG A 63 13.03 2.45 -11.72
N GLU A 64 12.26 1.48 -11.24
CA GLU A 64 11.89 1.35 -9.84
C GLU A 64 13.09 0.85 -8.99
N MET A 65 14.06 0.21 -9.64
CA MET A 65 15.35 -0.17 -9.03
C MET A 65 16.28 1.02 -8.78
N GLY A 66 15.93 2.22 -9.23
CA GLY A 66 16.75 3.42 -9.04
C GLY A 66 17.13 3.67 -7.58
N TYR A 67 16.17 3.58 -6.65
CA TYR A 67 16.43 3.81 -5.22
C TYR A 67 17.32 2.73 -4.57
N PRO A 68 17.01 1.42 -4.70
CA PRO A 68 17.88 0.35 -4.18
C PRO A 68 19.30 0.35 -4.74
N ILE A 69 19.47 0.70 -6.02
CA ILE A 69 20.80 0.76 -6.63
C ILE A 69 21.55 2.00 -6.14
N LEU A 70 20.89 3.15 -6.08
CA LEU A 70 21.49 4.39 -5.59
C LEU A 70 21.94 4.27 -4.13
N MET A 71 21.13 3.67 -3.26
CA MET A 71 21.49 3.47 -1.85
C MET A 71 22.74 2.57 -1.72
N LYS A 72 22.84 1.52 -2.53
CA LYS A 72 23.97 0.58 -2.52
C LYS A 72 25.27 1.26 -2.97
N LEU A 73 25.20 2.15 -3.95
CA LEU A 73 26.37 2.82 -4.54
C LEU A 73 26.88 3.99 -3.70
N ILE A 74 25.98 4.72 -3.04
CA ILE A 74 26.31 5.99 -2.37
C ILE A 74 26.52 5.80 -0.86
N LEU A 75 25.82 4.87 -0.20
CA LEU A 75 25.88 4.76 1.26
C LEU A 75 27.07 3.93 1.74
N PRO A 76 27.74 4.34 2.84
CA PRO A 76 28.74 3.53 3.50
C PRO A 76 28.09 2.32 4.20
N ASN A 77 28.82 1.22 4.32
CA ASN A 77 28.30 -0.09 4.76
C ASN A 77 27.43 -0.05 6.04
N GLY A 78 27.82 0.72 7.06
CA GLY A 78 27.05 0.82 8.31
C GLY A 78 25.68 1.50 8.12
N ILE A 79 25.65 2.61 7.37
CA ILE A 79 24.40 3.35 7.09
C ILE A 79 23.55 2.57 6.09
N LEU A 80 24.17 1.91 5.10
CA LEU A 80 23.49 1.06 4.14
C LEU A 80 22.64 -0.01 4.85
N GLY A 81 23.21 -0.69 5.84
CA GLY A 81 22.49 -1.70 6.62
C GLY A 81 21.27 -1.13 7.35
N ILE A 82 21.41 0.04 7.97
CA ILE A 82 20.31 0.72 8.69
C ILE A 82 19.19 1.14 7.72
N VAL A 83 19.54 1.76 6.59
CA VAL A 83 18.56 2.22 5.61
C VAL A 83 17.88 1.04 4.92
N PHE A 84 18.62 -0.03 4.61
CA PHE A 84 18.03 -1.23 4.03
C PHE A 84 17.08 -1.92 5.00
N ALA A 85 17.47 -2.08 6.27
CA ALA A 85 16.61 -2.64 7.30
C ALA A 85 15.33 -1.79 7.51
N SER A 86 15.43 -0.47 7.50
CA SER A 86 14.26 0.41 7.65
C SER A 86 13.32 0.34 6.46
N LEU A 87 13.85 0.23 5.23
CA LEU A 87 13.07 -0.01 4.02
C LEU A 87 12.30 -1.33 4.10
N MET A 88 12.96 -2.41 4.51
CA MET A 88 12.33 -3.72 4.68
C MET A 88 11.27 -3.67 5.79
N ALA A 89 11.55 -3.01 6.92
CA ALA A 89 10.58 -2.85 8.00
C ALA A 89 9.33 -2.06 7.55
N ALA A 90 9.51 -0.98 6.77
CA ALA A 90 8.42 -0.19 6.21
C ALA A 90 7.58 -1.01 5.21
N PHE A 91 8.23 -1.78 4.35
CA PHE A 91 7.57 -2.70 3.43
C PHE A 91 6.74 -3.75 4.18
N MET A 92 7.35 -4.42 5.17
CA MET A 92 6.68 -5.45 5.98
C MET A 92 5.47 -4.87 6.72
N SER A 93 5.57 -3.67 7.29
CA SER A 93 4.45 -3.01 7.96
C SER A 93 3.26 -2.75 7.04
N THR A 94 3.53 -2.42 5.77
CA THR A 94 2.49 -2.16 4.77
C THR A 94 1.87 -3.47 4.31
N ALA A 95 2.69 -4.49 4.02
CA ALA A 95 2.23 -5.81 3.63
C ALA A 95 1.38 -6.48 4.73
N ASP A 96 1.84 -6.42 5.98
CA ASP A 96 1.11 -6.94 7.15
C ASP A 96 -0.27 -6.31 7.30
N THR A 97 -0.37 -4.98 7.15
CA THR A 97 -1.65 -4.27 7.21
C THR A 97 -2.63 -4.79 6.15
N HIS A 98 -2.19 -4.95 4.90
CA HIS A 98 -3.05 -5.44 3.82
C HIS A 98 -3.46 -6.89 3.99
N ILE A 99 -2.53 -7.77 4.38
CA ILE A 99 -2.83 -9.19 4.63
C ILE A 99 -3.82 -9.31 5.79
N ASN A 100 -3.62 -8.56 6.87
CA ASN A 100 -4.49 -8.59 8.03
C ASN A 100 -5.91 -8.06 7.71
N TRP A 101 -6.02 -6.98 6.93
CA TRP A 101 -7.32 -6.49 6.45
C TRP A 101 -8.02 -7.52 5.55
N GLY A 102 -7.31 -8.09 4.58
CA GLY A 102 -7.85 -9.12 3.70
C GLY A 102 -8.34 -10.36 4.45
N ALA A 103 -7.54 -10.84 5.41
CA ALA A 103 -7.93 -11.95 6.28
C ALA A 103 -9.15 -11.61 7.14
N SER A 104 -9.23 -10.37 7.66
CA SER A 104 -10.38 -9.92 8.44
C SER A 104 -11.66 -9.87 7.61
N TYR A 105 -11.60 -9.44 6.36
CA TYR A 105 -12.75 -9.48 5.45
C TYR A 105 -13.16 -10.92 5.15
N LEU A 106 -12.21 -11.81 4.85
CA LEU A 106 -12.51 -13.22 4.60
C LEU A 106 -13.17 -13.91 5.81
N VAL A 107 -12.76 -13.54 7.03
CA VAL A 107 -13.33 -14.15 8.25
C VAL A 107 -14.68 -13.54 8.60
N ASN A 108 -14.80 -12.21 8.66
CA ASN A 108 -16.04 -11.58 9.15
C ASN A 108 -17.13 -11.56 8.10
N ASP A 109 -16.77 -11.21 6.86
CA ASP A 109 -17.76 -10.97 5.81
C ASP A 109 -18.14 -12.25 5.06
N PHE A 110 -17.24 -13.25 5.04
CA PHE A 110 -17.49 -14.54 4.40
C PHE A 110 -17.67 -15.69 5.40
N TYR A 111 -16.66 -16.01 6.20
CA TYR A 111 -16.70 -17.19 7.07
C TYR A 111 -17.78 -17.10 8.16
N LEU A 112 -17.79 -16.04 8.95
CA LEU A 112 -18.78 -15.82 10.00
C LEU A 112 -20.17 -15.61 9.39
N ARG A 113 -20.28 -14.88 8.29
CA ARG A 113 -21.59 -14.59 7.70
C ARG A 113 -22.27 -15.79 7.03
N PHE A 114 -21.52 -16.62 6.30
CA PHE A 114 -22.10 -17.65 5.43
C PHE A 114 -21.70 -19.08 5.79
N VAL A 115 -20.52 -19.29 6.38
CA VAL A 115 -19.99 -20.65 6.64
C VAL A 115 -20.33 -21.12 8.05
N HIS A 116 -20.05 -20.30 9.07
CA HIS A 116 -20.30 -20.65 10.47
C HIS A 116 -20.80 -19.45 11.30
N PRO A 117 -22.11 -19.11 11.19
CA PRO A 117 -22.71 -17.93 11.86
C PRO A 117 -22.71 -17.93 13.39
N LYS A 118 -22.44 -19.08 14.01
CA LYS A 118 -22.39 -19.24 15.47
C LYS A 118 -20.99 -19.59 15.96
N ALA A 119 -19.95 -19.24 15.18
CA ALA A 119 -18.57 -19.47 15.57
C ALA A 119 -18.24 -18.71 16.86
N ASP A 120 -17.58 -19.40 17.80
CA ASP A 120 -17.03 -18.77 19.00
C ASP A 120 -15.72 -18.03 18.68
N ASP A 121 -15.30 -17.14 19.57
CA ASP A 121 -14.10 -16.31 19.39
C ASP A 121 -12.84 -17.15 19.14
N LYS A 122 -12.71 -18.32 19.77
CA LYS A 122 -11.56 -19.20 19.56
C LYS A 122 -11.54 -19.77 18.14
N THR A 123 -12.70 -20.14 17.60
CA THR A 123 -12.81 -20.61 16.21
C THR A 123 -12.53 -19.47 15.24
N LEU A 124 -13.01 -18.25 15.52
CA LEU A 124 -12.73 -17.08 14.68
C LEU A 124 -11.25 -16.71 14.64
N VAL A 125 -10.54 -16.78 15.77
CA VAL A 125 -9.09 -16.55 15.81
C VAL A 125 -8.33 -17.61 15.00
N LYS A 126 -8.74 -18.88 15.08
CA LYS A 126 -8.13 -19.95 14.27
C LYS A 126 -8.40 -19.74 12.77
N ALA A 127 -9.64 -19.42 12.40
CA ALA A 127 -10.02 -19.11 11.03
C ALA A 127 -9.23 -17.92 10.48
N SER A 128 -9.02 -16.88 11.30
CA SER A 128 -8.21 -15.71 10.95
C SER A 128 -6.74 -16.05 10.71
N ARG A 129 -6.13 -16.88 11.57
CA ARG A 129 -4.74 -17.34 11.34
C ARG A 129 -4.60 -18.11 10.03
N ILE A 130 -5.56 -18.99 9.71
CA ILE A 130 -5.59 -19.72 8.44
C ILE A 130 -5.76 -18.75 7.28
N ALA A 131 -6.70 -17.80 7.38
CA ALA A 131 -6.93 -16.78 6.36
C ALA A 131 -5.67 -15.94 6.08
N VAL A 132 -4.92 -15.53 7.10
CA VAL A 132 -3.64 -14.82 6.94
C VAL A 132 -2.63 -15.63 6.14
N VAL A 133 -2.46 -16.92 6.47
CA VAL A 133 -1.52 -17.80 5.75
C VAL A 133 -1.95 -17.98 4.29
N THR A 134 -3.24 -18.27 4.06
CA THR A 134 -3.79 -18.43 2.71
C THR A 134 -3.65 -17.16 1.89
N MET A 135 -3.99 -16.00 2.46
CA MET A 135 -3.83 -14.70 1.80
C MET A 135 -2.36 -14.40 1.48
N SER A 136 -1.44 -14.77 2.37
CA SER A 136 0.01 -14.60 2.15
C SER A 136 0.49 -15.44 0.97
N ILE A 137 0.06 -16.70 0.88
CA ILE A 137 0.42 -17.60 -0.24
C ILE A 137 -0.12 -17.04 -1.56
N ILE A 138 -1.40 -16.64 -1.59
CA ILE A 138 -2.01 -16.04 -2.78
C ILE A 138 -1.26 -14.75 -3.18
N ALA A 139 -0.93 -13.89 -2.21
CA ALA A 139 -0.20 -12.66 -2.47
C ALA A 139 1.17 -12.94 -3.09
N ILE A 140 1.92 -13.93 -2.60
CA ILE A 140 3.21 -14.33 -3.19
C ILE A 140 3.02 -14.83 -4.62
N LEU A 141 2.04 -15.70 -4.86
CA LEU A 141 1.77 -16.23 -6.20
C LEU A 141 1.44 -15.11 -7.19
N VAL A 142 0.56 -14.18 -6.81
CA VAL A 142 0.20 -13.03 -7.65
C VAL A 142 1.39 -12.10 -7.86
N ALA A 143 2.17 -11.82 -6.80
CA ALA A 143 3.34 -10.95 -6.89
C ALA A 143 4.37 -11.45 -7.90
N THR A 144 4.57 -12.77 -8.02
CA THR A 144 5.50 -13.36 -9.01
C THR A 144 5.06 -13.18 -10.46
N GLN A 145 3.79 -12.85 -10.71
CA GLN A 145 3.24 -12.64 -12.06
C GLN A 145 3.24 -11.16 -12.47
N ILE A 146 3.51 -10.23 -11.55
CA ILE A 146 3.52 -8.79 -11.83
C ILE A 146 4.87 -8.42 -12.45
N GLN A 147 4.85 -8.02 -13.71
CA GLN A 147 6.04 -7.59 -14.45
C GLN A 147 6.31 -6.09 -14.39
N SER A 148 5.32 -5.29 -13.99
CA SER A 148 5.45 -3.82 -13.90
C SER A 148 4.54 -3.29 -12.81
N ILE A 149 5.13 -2.59 -11.83
CA ILE A 149 4.36 -1.97 -10.74
C ILE A 149 3.53 -0.81 -11.28
N ALA A 150 4.01 -0.06 -12.27
CA ALA A 150 3.24 0.97 -12.95
C ALA A 150 1.93 0.42 -13.58
N ASN A 151 1.98 -0.74 -14.22
CA ASN A 151 0.78 -1.37 -14.79
C ASN A 151 -0.15 -1.89 -13.69
N ALA A 152 0.40 -2.48 -12.62
CA ALA A 152 -0.39 -2.88 -11.45
C ALA A 152 -1.13 -1.68 -10.83
N TRP A 153 -0.46 -0.53 -10.70
CA TRP A 153 -1.09 0.71 -10.22
C TRP A 153 -2.21 1.19 -11.13
N LYS A 154 -2.00 1.22 -12.45
CA LYS A 154 -3.04 1.61 -13.41
C LYS A 154 -4.27 0.69 -13.31
N PHE A 155 -4.04 -0.61 -13.20
CA PHE A 155 -5.10 -1.60 -13.02
C PHE A 155 -5.89 -1.35 -11.73
N LEU A 156 -5.20 -1.16 -10.60
CA LEU A 156 -5.83 -0.88 -9.31
C LEU A 156 -6.64 0.42 -9.33
N LEU A 157 -6.12 1.47 -9.96
CA LEU A 157 -6.82 2.74 -10.12
C LEU A 157 -8.07 2.61 -11.00
N ALA A 158 -7.99 1.86 -12.10
CA ALA A 158 -9.15 1.58 -12.96
C ALA A 158 -10.23 0.83 -12.19
N PHE A 159 -9.87 -0.20 -11.43
CA PHE A 159 -10.79 -0.95 -10.59
C PHE A 159 -11.43 -0.08 -9.50
N ALA A 160 -10.64 0.76 -8.82
CA ALA A 160 -11.13 1.67 -7.79
C ALA A 160 -12.06 2.76 -8.36
N SER A 161 -11.82 3.21 -9.59
CA SER A 161 -12.63 4.26 -10.22
C SER A 161 -14.09 3.84 -10.42
N GLY A 162 -14.35 2.56 -10.69
CA GLY A 162 -15.70 1.99 -10.82
C GLY A 162 -16.50 2.03 -9.51
N MET A 163 -15.84 1.91 -8.36
CA MET A 163 -16.49 1.96 -7.04
C MET A 163 -16.62 3.38 -6.48
N GLY A 164 -15.86 4.35 -6.99
CA GLY A 164 -15.82 5.70 -6.45
C GLY A 164 -17.13 6.47 -6.64
N LEU A 165 -17.74 6.38 -7.82
CA LEU A 165 -18.97 7.10 -8.15
C LEU A 165 -20.16 6.68 -7.28
N PRO A 166 -20.49 5.37 -7.13
CA PRO A 166 -21.53 4.92 -6.20
C PRO A 166 -21.28 5.36 -4.75
N GLN A 167 -20.01 5.28 -4.32
CA GLN A 167 -19.65 5.62 -2.95
C GLN A 167 -19.82 7.12 -2.67
N ILE A 168 -19.53 8.01 -3.62
CA ILE A 168 -19.80 9.45 -3.47
C ILE A 168 -21.30 9.74 -3.53
N LEU A 169 -22.03 9.06 -4.43
CA LEU A 169 -23.46 9.26 -4.62
C LEU A 169 -24.25 8.98 -3.34
N ARG A 170 -23.86 7.95 -2.56
CA ARG A 170 -24.44 7.66 -1.24
C ARG A 170 -24.39 8.82 -0.26
N TRP A 171 -23.34 9.65 -0.32
CA TRP A 171 -23.17 10.78 0.61
C TRP A 171 -23.88 12.04 0.15
N ILE A 172 -24.07 12.21 -1.15
CA ILE A 172 -24.69 13.42 -1.73
C ILE A 172 -26.20 13.24 -1.94
N TRP A 173 -26.63 12.02 -2.31
CA TRP A 173 -28.01 11.75 -2.68
C TRP A 173 -28.66 10.70 -1.77
N TRP A 174 -29.62 11.16 -0.99
CA TRP A 174 -30.35 10.36 0.00
C TRP A 174 -31.23 9.24 -0.58
N ARG A 175 -31.42 9.17 -1.92
CA ARG A 175 -32.19 8.11 -2.60
C ARG A 175 -31.32 6.97 -3.14
N THR A 176 -30.00 7.04 -2.98
CA THR A 176 -29.09 5.99 -3.43
C THR A 176 -29.40 4.68 -2.70
N ASN A 177 -29.69 3.62 -3.46
CA ASN A 177 -30.07 2.30 -2.95
C ASN A 177 -29.26 1.21 -3.68
N ALA A 178 -29.31 -0.04 -3.21
CA ALA A 178 -28.46 -1.11 -3.74
C ALA A 178 -28.60 -1.31 -5.28
N TRP A 179 -29.75 -0.95 -5.85
CA TRP A 179 -30.03 -1.02 -7.28
C TRP A 179 -29.32 0.04 -8.11
N THR A 180 -28.98 1.19 -7.52
CA THR A 180 -28.21 2.26 -8.22
C THR A 180 -26.72 1.92 -8.42
N GLU A 181 -26.24 0.80 -7.90
CA GLU A 181 -24.80 0.43 -7.89
C GLU A 181 -24.46 -0.74 -8.80
N LEU A 182 -25.47 -1.42 -9.35
CA LEU A 182 -25.28 -2.50 -10.30
C LEU A 182 -25.30 -1.89 -11.71
N PRO A 183 -24.22 -2.01 -12.50
CA PRO A 183 -24.30 -1.74 -13.92
C PRO A 183 -25.18 -2.81 -14.57
N GLU A 184 -26.20 -2.40 -15.34
CA GLU A 184 -26.90 -3.28 -16.28
C GLU A 184 -25.97 -3.74 -17.41
#